data_AF-A0A257TB15-F1
#
_entry.id   AF-A0A257TB15-F1
#
_cell.length_a   1.000
_cell.length_b   1.000
_cell.length_c   1.000
_cell.angle_alpha   90.00
_cell.angle_beta   90.00
_cell.angle_gamma   90.00
#
_symmetry.space_group_name_H-M   'P 1'
#
loop_
_entity.id
_entity.type
_entity.pdbx_description
1 polymer ?
#
loop_
_entity_poly.entity_id
_entity_poly.type
_entity_poly.pdbx_seq_one_letter_code
_entity_poly.pdbx_strand_id
1 'polypeptide(L)' 'MLKWLILAAFAVILFYGWRQKCRRPKVSAVDRLVRCTRCSRHLSIHAAVCRGDGDYRCPQHVGDDQ' A
#
# COMPACT_ATOMS: atom_id res chain seq x y z
N MET A 1 18.39 20.04 -39.21
CA MET A 1 18.47 18.66 -38.68
C MET A 1 18.61 18.61 -37.16
N LEU A 2 19.53 19.39 -36.54
CA LEU A 2 19.77 19.37 -35.08
C LEU A 2 18.52 19.62 -34.21
N LYS A 3 17.64 20.55 -34.61
CA LYS A 3 16.39 20.86 -33.90
C LYS A 3 15.46 19.65 -33.72
N TRP A 4 15.42 18.75 -34.71
CA TRP A 4 14.60 17.54 -34.65
C TRP A 4 15.19 16.50 -33.69
N LEU A 5 16.53 16.40 -33.61
CA LEU A 5 17.21 15.52 -32.66
C LEU A 5 16.98 15.95 -31.20
N ILE A 6 17.00 17.25 -30.93
CA ILE A 6 16.75 17.80 -29.59
C ILE A 6 15.29 17.52 -29.16
N LEU A 7 14.34 17.74 -30.07
CA LEU A 7 12.92 17.44 -29.81
C LEU A 7 12.68 15.94 -29.54
N ALA A 8 13.30 15.06 -30.35
CA ALA A 8 13.20 13.62 -30.16
C ALA A 8 13.79 13.18 -28.80
N ALA A 9 14.97 13.69 -28.43
CA ALA A 9 15.59 13.40 -27.14
C ALA A 9 14.71 13.85 -25.97
N PHE A 10 14.13 15.06 -26.05
CA PHE A 10 13.26 15.59 -25.00
C PHE A 10 11.97 14.77 -24.86
N ALA A 11 11.35 14.38 -25.97
CA ALA A 11 10.17 13.52 -25.97
C ALA A 11 10.47 12.14 -25.36
N VAL A 12 11.62 11.56 -25.64
CA VAL A 12 12.05 10.27 -25.06
C VAL A 12 12.24 10.39 -23.55
N ILE A 13 12.89 11.44 -23.05
CA ILE A 13 13.09 11.66 -21.61
C ILE A 13 11.74 11.81 -20.89
N LEU A 14 10.82 12.62 -21.44
CA LEU A 14 9.48 12.78 -20.88
C LEU A 14 8.69 11.47 -20.88
N PHE A 15 8.74 10.71 -21.98
CA PHE A 15 8.08 9.42 -22.08
C PHE A 15 8.64 8.39 -21.10
N TYR A 16 9.96 8.31 -20.95
CA TYR A 16 10.61 7.43 -20.00
C TYR A 16 10.30 7.80 -18.54
N GLY A 17 10.34 9.10 -18.20
CA GLY A 17 9.98 9.60 -16.88
C GLY A 17 8.51 9.35 -16.55
N TRP A 18 7.60 9.58 -17.51
CA TRP A 18 6.18 9.30 -17.33
C TRP A 18 5.90 7.80 -17.19
N ARG A 19 6.55 6.96 -18.02
CA ARG A 19 6.45 5.50 -17.91
C ARG A 19 6.95 5.00 -16.58
N GLN A 20 8.05 5.55 -16.04
CA GLN A 20 8.54 5.20 -14.69
C GLN A 20 7.55 5.62 -13.60
N LYS A 21 6.91 6.78 -13.73
CA LYS A 21 5.90 7.25 -12.76
C LYS A 21 4.64 6.39 -12.79
N CYS A 22 4.21 5.94 -13.97
CA CYS A 22 3.09 5.01 -14.14
C CYS A 22 3.44 3.55 -13.77
N ARG A 23 4.72 3.16 -13.90
CA ARG A 23 5.22 1.84 -13.50
C ARG A 23 5.65 1.74 -12.05
N ARG A 24 5.58 2.81 -11.25
CA ARG A 24 5.61 2.63 -9.80
C ARG A 24 4.29 1.96 -9.44
N PRO A 25 4.25 0.66 -9.08
CA PRO A 25 3.09 0.17 -8.36
C PRO A 25 2.89 1.13 -7.20
N LYS A 26 1.64 1.52 -6.93
CA LYS A 26 1.25 2.15 -5.68
C LYS A 26 1.58 1.17 -4.55
N VAL A 27 2.86 1.07 -4.18
CA VAL A 27 3.29 0.43 -2.94
C VAL A 27 2.97 1.43 -1.84
N SER A 28 1.69 1.60 -1.53
CA SER A 28 1.25 2.31 -0.34
C SER A 28 -0.07 1.80 0.22
N ALA A 29 -0.56 0.64 -0.24
CA ALA A 29 -1.20 -0.28 0.68
C ALA A 29 -0.07 -1.10 1.30
N VAL A 30 0.76 -0.45 2.13
CA VAL A 30 1.30 -1.18 3.27
C VAL A 30 0.02 -1.64 3.95
N ASP A 31 -0.36 -2.89 3.74
CA ASP A 31 -1.30 -3.58 4.60
C ASP A 31 -0.79 -3.28 6.01
N ARG A 32 -1.39 -2.30 6.66
CA ARG A 32 -1.00 -1.92 8.01
C ARG A 32 -1.29 -3.18 8.81
N LEU A 33 -0.23 -3.87 9.20
CA LEU A 33 -0.34 -5.08 9.98
C LEU A 33 -0.58 -4.62 11.42
N VAL A 34 -1.74 -4.97 11.94
CA VAL A 34 -2.09 -4.77 13.34
C VAL A 34 -1.91 -6.08 14.10
N ARG A 35 -1.56 -5.95 15.37
CA ARG A 35 -1.34 -7.09 16.25
C ARG A 35 -2.63 -7.37 17.02
N CYS A 36 -3.08 -8.61 16.97
CA CYS A 36 -4.19 -9.06 17.81
C CYS A 36 -3.78 -9.01 19.29
N THR A 37 -4.57 -8.37 20.14
CA THR A 37 -4.25 -8.28 21.59
C THR A 37 -4.32 -9.62 22.33
N ARG A 38 -5.13 -10.57 21.86
CA ARG A 38 -5.29 -11.90 22.48
C ARG A 38 -4.19 -12.87 22.12
N CYS A 39 -3.97 -13.13 20.82
CA CYS A 39 -3.02 -14.15 20.36
C CYS A 39 -1.71 -13.56 19.83
N SER A 40 -1.58 -12.23 19.83
CA SER A 40 -0.37 -11.52 19.42
C SER A 40 0.06 -11.72 17.95
N ARG A 41 -0.81 -12.35 17.15
CA ARG A 41 -0.64 -12.58 15.71
C ARG A 41 -0.78 -11.27 14.93
N HIS A 42 0.05 -11.09 13.91
CA HIS A 42 -0.06 -9.98 12.96
C HIS A 42 -1.11 -10.28 11.90
N LEU A 43 -2.05 -9.37 11.68
CA LEU A 43 -3.08 -9.46 10.64
C LEU A 43 -3.19 -8.12 9.92
N SER A 44 -3.70 -8.11 8.69
CA SER A 44 -3.99 -6.87 7.99
C SER A 44 -5.11 -6.11 8.72
N ILE A 45 -5.04 -4.77 8.72
CA ILE A 45 -6.13 -3.91 9.25
C ILE A 45 -7.49 -4.28 8.68
N HIS A 46 -7.55 -4.68 7.41
CA HIS A 46 -8.80 -5.09 6.75
C HIS A 46 -9.39 -6.38 7.31
N ALA A 47 -8.54 -7.29 7.83
CA ALA A 47 -8.97 -8.54 8.44
C ALA A 47 -9.12 -8.46 9.96
N ALA A 48 -8.63 -7.39 10.58
CA ALA A 48 -8.72 -7.19 12.02
C ALA A 48 -10.00 -6.46 12.39
N VAL A 49 -10.60 -6.85 13.52
CA VAL A 49 -11.77 -6.18 14.08
C VAL A 49 -11.28 -5.20 15.14
N CYS A 50 -11.58 -3.92 14.93
CA CYS A 50 -11.29 -2.86 15.88
C CYS A 50 -12.38 -2.83 16.97
N ARG A 51 -11.98 -2.90 18.25
CA ARG A 51 -12.87 -2.64 19.39
C ARG A 51 -12.95 -1.13 19.68
N GLY A 52 -13.99 -0.72 20.40
CA GLY A 52 -14.19 0.66 20.84
C GLY A 52 -13.04 1.24 21.68
N ASP A 53 -12.25 0.37 22.32
CA ASP A 53 -11.08 0.74 23.13
C ASP A 53 -9.81 1.02 22.30
N GLY A 54 -9.87 0.86 20.97
CA GLY A 54 -8.73 1.03 20.06
C GLY A 54 -7.87 -0.24 19.87
N ASP A 55 -8.26 -1.34 20.53
CA ASP A 55 -7.60 -2.64 20.37
C ASP A 55 -8.06 -3.38 19.11
N TYR A 56 -7.12 -4.06 18.45
CA TYR A 56 -7.39 -4.92 17.30
C TYR A 56 -7.44 -6.39 17.71
N ARG A 57 -8.41 -7.14 17.19
CA ARG A 57 -8.53 -8.59 17.40
C ARG A 57 -8.69 -9.36 16.10
N CYS A 58 -8.22 -10.61 16.12
CA CYS A 58 -8.54 -11.58 15.06
C CYS A 58 -10.04 -11.87 15.05
N PRO A 59 -10.66 -12.14 13.90
CA PRO A 59 -12.08 -12.53 13.81
C PRO A 59 -12.43 -13.74 14.68
N GLN A 60 -11.47 -14.65 14.89
CA GLN A 60 -11.61 -15.81 15.78
C GLN A 60 -11.78 -15.45 17.27
N HIS A 61 -11.25 -14.31 17.73
CA HIS A 61 -11.27 -13.88 19.13
C HIS A 61 -12.21 -12.68 19.38
N VAL A 62 -13.07 -12.36 18.41
CA VAL A 62 -14.07 -11.28 18.53
C VAL A 62 -15.25 -11.71 19.39
N GLY A 63 -15.63 -12.99 19.33
CA GLY A 63 -16.78 -13.55 20.06
C GLY A 63 -16.46 -14.15 21.44
N ASP A 64 -15.20 -14.13 21.85
CA ASP A 64 -14.72 -14.78 23.09
C ASP A 64 -14.80 -13.85 24.32
N ASP A 65 -15.67 -12.84 24.25
CA ASP A 65 -15.94 -11.90 25.34
C ASP A 65 -17.43 -11.89 25.74
N GLN A 66 -18.15 -12.97 25.41
CA GLN A 66 -19.56 -13.17 25.76
C GLN A 66 -19.69 -14.16 26.92
#